data_AF-A0ABD3FBY8-F1
#
_entry.id   AF-A0ABD3FBY8-F1
#
_cell.length_a   1.000
_cell.length_b   1.000
_cell.length_c   1.000
_cell.angle_alpha   90.00
_cell.angle_beta   90.00
_cell.angle_gamma   90.00
#
_symmetry.space_group_name_H-M   'P 1'
#
loop_
_entity.id
_entity.type
_entity.pdbx_description
1 polymer ?
#
loop_
_entity_poly.entity_id
_entity_poly.type
_entity_poly.pdbx_seq_one_letter_code
_entity_poly.pdbx_strand_id
1 'polypeptide(L)'
;MVEFYSIVKNFNAWMADLKWLETSKWEEIAAHPELFDEETGTAPLMQHFVPARHQQRADEIFAILQRACLSSTFRLPCGEGTVLVETMVGMVARDRMLSDTIMDFCIRCICQSIGNCYALDSFSVMMGCPPPPNAQIKYCNYVVLPVHLSNIHWGVIIVDMSYRMEPPIITPYFYEPLCSTAYVDTMESTYNTVMAEF
;
A
#
# COMPACT_ATOMS: atom_id res chain seq x y z
N MET A 1 -11.58 -31.64 5.78
CA MET A 1 -12.41 -31.31 4.60
C MET A 1 -12.45 -29.81 4.32
N VAL A 2 -12.64 -28.96 5.34
CA VAL A 2 -12.58 -27.48 5.22
C VAL A 2 -11.23 -26.97 4.69
N GLU A 3 -10.11 -27.52 5.17
CA GLU A 3 -8.76 -27.14 4.72
C GLU A 3 -8.54 -27.39 3.22
N PHE A 4 -9.00 -28.53 2.70
CA PHE A 4 -8.92 -28.85 1.27
C PHE A 4 -9.64 -27.80 0.43
N TYR A 5 -10.87 -27.43 0.80
CA TYR A 5 -11.62 -26.40 0.08
C TYR A 5 -10.98 -25.01 0.19
N SER A 6 -10.36 -24.68 1.33
CA SER A 6 -9.60 -23.43 1.49
C SER A 6 -8.42 -23.36 0.54
N ILE A 7 -7.63 -24.44 0.46
CA ILE A 7 -6.47 -24.54 -0.43
C ILE A 7 -6.92 -24.42 -1.90
N VAL A 8 -7.98 -25.13 -2.30
CA VAL A 8 -8.52 -25.04 -3.67
C VAL A 8 -9.00 -23.63 -3.99
N LYS A 9 -9.67 -22.95 -3.05
CA LYS A 9 -10.10 -21.55 -3.22
C LYS A 9 -8.90 -20.61 -3.41
N ASN A 10 -7.83 -20.77 -2.64
CA ASN A 10 -6.64 -19.95 -2.73
C ASN A 10 -5.85 -20.22 -4.01
N PHE A 11 -5.76 -21.48 -4.43
CA PHE A 11 -5.18 -21.85 -5.72
C PHE A 11 -5.92 -21.22 -6.90
N ASN A 12 -7.26 -21.29 -6.92
CA ASN A 12 -8.05 -20.67 -7.98
C ASN A 12 -7.88 -19.14 -8.01
N ALA A 13 -7.82 -18.49 -6.84
CA ALA A 13 -7.57 -17.06 -6.73
C ALA A 13 -6.19 -16.67 -7.26
N TRP A 14 -5.16 -17.46 -6.95
CA TRP A 14 -3.81 -17.27 -7.46
C TRP A 14 -3.75 -17.44 -8.99
N MET A 15 -4.42 -18.45 -9.53
CA MET A 15 -4.52 -18.62 -10.99
C MET A 15 -5.22 -17.44 -11.67
N ALA A 16 -6.24 -16.85 -11.01
CA ALA A 16 -6.90 -15.63 -11.51
C ALA A 16 -5.94 -14.43 -11.51
N ASP A 17 -5.16 -14.24 -10.45
CA ASP A 17 -4.12 -13.20 -10.38
C ASP A 17 -3.08 -13.34 -11.50
N LEU A 18 -2.54 -14.56 -11.69
CA LEU A 18 -1.57 -14.84 -12.75
C LEU A 18 -2.16 -14.58 -14.14
N LYS A 19 -3.39 -15.06 -14.38
CA LYS A 19 -4.08 -14.83 -15.65
C LYS A 19 -4.34 -13.35 -15.89
N TRP A 20 -4.70 -12.60 -14.86
CA TRP A 20 -4.92 -11.16 -14.98
C TRP A 20 -3.64 -10.42 -15.34
N LEU A 21 -2.51 -10.76 -14.70
CA LEU A 21 -1.21 -10.19 -15.04
C LEU A 21 -0.79 -10.52 -16.48
N GLU A 22 -1.00 -11.77 -16.92
CA GLU A 22 -0.60 -12.24 -18.25
C GLU A 22 -1.46 -11.67 -19.39
N THR A 23 -2.78 -11.57 -19.17
CA THR A 23 -3.73 -11.21 -20.24
C THR A 23 -4.05 -9.72 -20.30
N SER A 24 -3.72 -8.96 -19.25
CA SER A 24 -3.85 -7.51 -19.25
C SER A 24 -2.84 -6.89 -20.20
N LYS A 25 -3.30 -5.94 -21.01
CA LYS A 25 -2.45 -5.21 -21.94
C LYS A 25 -1.88 -3.97 -21.28
N TRP A 26 -0.84 -4.14 -20.49
CA TRP A 26 -0.28 -3.08 -19.65
C TRP A 26 0.26 -1.89 -20.44
N GLU A 27 0.74 -2.14 -21.65
CA GLU A 27 1.19 -1.10 -22.59
C GLU A 27 0.05 -0.27 -23.22
N GLU A 28 -1.20 -0.76 -23.15
CA GLU A 28 -2.37 -0.04 -23.69
C GLU A 28 -3.11 0.76 -22.60
N ILE A 29 -2.71 0.64 -21.33
CA ILE A 29 -3.34 1.35 -20.21
C ILE A 29 -2.88 2.82 -20.22
N ALA A 30 -3.82 3.73 -20.49
CA ALA A 30 -3.55 5.18 -20.51
C ALA A 30 -3.28 5.78 -19.14
N ALA A 31 -3.67 5.11 -18.06
CA ALA A 31 -3.45 5.60 -16.70
C ALA A 31 -1.98 5.50 -16.32
N HIS A 32 -1.35 6.64 -16.09
CA HIS A 32 0.02 6.74 -15.58
C HIS A 32 0.02 7.50 -14.26
N PRO A 33 0.09 6.79 -13.12
CA PRO A 33 0.19 7.45 -11.83
C PRO A 33 1.64 7.93 -11.62
N GLU A 34 1.92 9.16 -12.07
CA GLU A 34 3.25 9.83 -11.96
C GLU A 34 3.83 9.78 -10.54
N LEU A 35 2.95 9.70 -9.52
CA LEU A 35 3.34 9.53 -8.12
C LEU A 35 4.25 8.31 -7.86
N PHE A 36 4.14 7.25 -8.67
CA PHE A 36 4.90 6.01 -8.50
C PHE A 36 6.03 5.87 -9.53
N ASP A 37 6.51 6.98 -10.07
CA ASP A 37 7.48 6.96 -11.16
C ASP A 37 8.82 6.36 -10.76
N GLU A 38 9.26 6.60 -9.53
CA GLU A 38 10.51 6.03 -9.02
C GLU A 38 10.36 4.51 -8.81
N GLU A 39 9.26 4.08 -8.18
CA GLU A 39 9.00 2.67 -7.86
C GLU A 39 8.76 1.83 -9.11
N THR A 40 7.99 2.37 -10.06
CA THR A 40 7.76 1.70 -11.35
C THR A 40 8.99 1.81 -12.27
N GLY A 41 9.94 2.68 -11.95
CA GLY A 41 11.16 2.91 -12.73
C GLY A 41 10.87 3.63 -14.05
N THR A 42 9.86 4.49 -14.06
CA THR A 42 9.44 5.35 -15.18
C THR A 42 9.97 6.77 -15.06
N ALA A 43 10.40 7.21 -13.87
CA ALA A 43 10.93 8.56 -13.63
C ALA A 43 12.00 9.04 -14.66
N PRO A 44 12.99 8.22 -15.06
CA PRO A 44 13.99 8.65 -16.04
C PRO A 44 13.55 8.46 -17.50
N LEU A 45 12.37 7.90 -17.75
CA LEU A 45 11.91 7.52 -19.09
C LEU A 45 11.15 8.65 -19.77
N MET A 46 11.29 8.73 -21.09
CA MET A 46 10.37 9.54 -21.89
C MET A 46 8.99 8.88 -21.93
N GLN A 47 7.94 9.69 -22.02
CA GLN A 47 6.53 9.25 -21.95
C GLN A 47 6.20 8.08 -22.91
N HIS A 48 6.81 8.04 -24.10
CA HIS A 48 6.56 6.97 -25.07
C HIS A 48 7.16 5.61 -24.68
N PHE A 49 8.09 5.55 -23.72
CA PHE A 49 8.65 4.31 -23.17
C PHE A 49 7.94 3.82 -21.90
N VAL A 50 7.14 4.66 -21.26
CA VAL A 50 6.40 4.33 -20.04
C VAL A 50 5.50 3.10 -20.19
N PRO A 51 4.71 2.94 -21.28
CA PRO A 51 3.82 1.78 -21.39
C PRO A 51 4.58 0.45 -21.51
N ALA A 52 5.69 0.43 -22.27
CA ALA A 52 6.55 -0.74 -22.36
C ALA A 52 7.18 -1.10 -20.99
N ARG A 53 7.50 -0.08 -20.17
CA ARG A 53 8.00 -0.29 -18.82
C ARG A 53 6.95 -0.91 -17.90
N HIS A 54 5.68 -0.51 -18.02
CA HIS A 54 4.56 -1.11 -17.27
C HIS A 54 4.37 -2.58 -17.64
N GLN A 55 4.44 -2.93 -18.92
CA GLN A 55 4.40 -4.33 -19.36
C GLN A 55 5.56 -5.14 -18.77
N GLN A 56 6.79 -4.60 -18.84
CA GLN A 56 7.95 -5.25 -18.23
C GLN A 56 7.77 -5.47 -16.73
N ARG A 57 7.20 -4.51 -16.00
CA ARG A 57 6.89 -4.65 -14.57
C ARG A 57 5.88 -5.76 -14.30
N ALA A 58 4.83 -5.85 -15.12
CA ALA A 58 3.85 -6.93 -15.00
C ALA A 58 4.49 -8.30 -15.22
N ASP A 59 5.37 -8.43 -16.22
CA ASP A 59 6.10 -9.67 -16.52
C ASP A 59 7.05 -10.07 -15.37
N GLU A 60 7.75 -9.09 -14.77
CA GLU A 60 8.59 -9.30 -13.59
C GLU A 60 7.77 -9.84 -12.40
N ILE A 61 6.61 -9.22 -12.11
CA ILE A 61 5.71 -9.64 -11.02
C ILE A 61 5.12 -11.02 -11.32
N PHE A 62 4.69 -11.26 -12.56
CA PHE A 62 4.19 -12.57 -12.99
C PHE A 62 5.24 -13.67 -12.75
N ALA A 63 6.49 -13.44 -13.14
CA ALA A 63 7.57 -14.41 -12.93
C ALA A 63 7.85 -14.69 -11.44
N ILE A 64 7.75 -13.68 -10.58
CA ILE A 64 7.87 -13.82 -9.13
C ILE A 64 6.71 -14.68 -8.59
N LEU A 65 5.47 -14.32 -8.93
CA LEU A 65 4.29 -15.02 -8.43
C LEU A 65 4.21 -16.45 -8.96
N GLN A 66 4.58 -16.70 -10.20
CA GLN A 66 4.58 -18.04 -10.80
C GLN A 66 5.55 -19.01 -10.10
N ARG A 67 6.64 -18.48 -9.54
CA ARG A 67 7.66 -19.27 -8.83
C ARG A 67 7.41 -19.40 -7.33
N ALA A 68 6.50 -18.61 -6.78
CA ALA A 68 6.10 -18.71 -5.39
C ALA A 68 5.23 -19.95 -5.13
N CYS A 69 4.94 -20.23 -3.87
CA CYS A 69 3.86 -21.13 -3.46
C CYS A 69 3.03 -20.46 -2.36
N LEU A 70 1.87 -21.03 -2.02
CA LEU A 70 0.99 -20.44 -1.00
C LEU A 70 1.68 -20.25 0.36
N SER A 71 2.64 -21.12 0.70
CA SER A 71 3.44 -21.03 1.92
C SER A 71 4.65 -20.11 1.81
N SER A 72 4.91 -19.48 0.67
CA SER A 72 5.98 -18.49 0.52
C SER A 72 5.66 -17.25 1.36
N THR A 73 6.71 -16.65 1.94
CA THR A 73 6.61 -15.40 2.72
C THR A 73 7.42 -14.32 2.04
N PHE A 74 6.79 -13.19 1.70
CA PHE A 74 7.51 -11.98 1.35
C PHE A 74 7.83 -11.18 2.60
N ARG A 75 9.01 -10.58 2.62
CA ARG A 75 9.53 -9.86 3.78
C ARG A 75 10.13 -8.54 3.34
N LEU A 76 9.86 -7.50 4.11
CA LEU A 76 10.54 -6.23 3.95
C LEU A 76 12.02 -6.37 4.33
N PRO A 77 12.95 -5.71 3.61
CA PRO A 77 14.37 -5.78 3.95
C PRO A 77 14.70 -5.28 5.37
N CYS A 78 13.87 -4.41 5.94
CA CYS A 78 14.03 -3.91 7.31
C CYS A 78 13.58 -4.91 8.39
N GLY A 79 12.90 -6.00 8.03
CA GLY A 79 12.36 -6.99 8.95
C GLY A 79 10.99 -6.65 9.57
N GLU A 80 10.53 -5.40 9.45
CA GLU A 80 9.31 -4.86 10.08
C GLU A 80 8.01 -5.15 9.30
N GLY A 81 8.00 -6.18 8.46
CA GLY A 81 6.80 -6.54 7.70
C GLY A 81 6.96 -7.84 6.95
N THR A 82 5.99 -8.74 7.10
CA THR A 82 5.94 -10.00 6.37
C THR A 82 4.53 -10.32 5.91
N VAL A 83 4.41 -10.90 4.73
CA VAL A 83 3.13 -11.32 4.17
C VAL A 83 3.25 -12.73 3.59
N LEU A 84 2.28 -13.58 3.89
CA LEU A 84 2.18 -14.90 3.25
C LEU A 84 1.52 -14.76 1.89
N VAL A 85 2.01 -15.47 0.88
CA VAL A 85 1.38 -15.46 -0.44
C VAL A 85 -0.09 -15.89 -0.34
N GLU A 86 -0.42 -16.84 0.52
CA GLU A 86 -1.81 -17.22 0.81
C GLU A 86 -2.72 -16.04 1.22
N THR A 87 -2.18 -15.05 1.95
CA THR A 87 -2.95 -13.87 2.38
C THR A 87 -3.12 -12.81 1.29
N MET A 88 -2.33 -12.88 0.22
CA MET A 88 -2.32 -11.91 -0.87
C MET A 88 -3.12 -12.39 -2.09
N VAL A 89 -3.22 -13.72 -2.30
CA VAL A 89 -3.86 -14.26 -3.51
C VAL A 89 -5.36 -13.88 -3.62
N GLY A 90 -5.74 -13.50 -4.83
CA GLY A 90 -7.04 -12.96 -5.19
C GLY A 90 -7.17 -11.44 -5.03
N MET A 91 -6.14 -10.76 -4.53
CA MET A 91 -6.14 -9.30 -4.39
C MET A 91 -5.46 -8.59 -5.57
N VAL A 92 -4.64 -9.29 -6.36
CA VAL A 92 -3.92 -8.70 -7.50
C VAL A 92 -4.86 -8.49 -8.69
N ALA A 93 -5.70 -9.48 -9.01
CA ALA A 93 -6.71 -9.38 -10.06
C ALA A 93 -7.85 -8.38 -9.75
N ARG A 94 -7.82 -7.72 -8.58
CA ARG A 94 -8.85 -6.77 -8.11
C ARG A 94 -10.24 -7.37 -7.90
N ASP A 95 -10.34 -8.69 -7.83
CA ASP A 95 -11.60 -9.41 -7.51
C ASP A 95 -11.91 -9.41 -6.00
N ARG A 96 -10.96 -8.95 -5.18
CA ARG A 96 -11.09 -8.82 -3.73
C ARG A 96 -10.52 -7.49 -3.27
N MET A 97 -11.12 -6.96 -2.21
CA MET A 97 -10.60 -5.79 -1.52
C MET A 97 -9.30 -6.13 -0.80
N LEU A 98 -8.37 -5.17 -0.76
CA LEU A 98 -7.14 -5.30 0.02
C LEU A 98 -7.49 -5.46 1.50
N SER A 99 -6.87 -6.45 2.16
CA SER A 99 -6.98 -6.58 3.62
C SER A 99 -6.12 -5.55 4.33
N ASP A 100 -6.37 -5.36 5.62
CA ASP A 100 -5.53 -4.58 6.53
C ASP A 100 -4.06 -5.01 6.48
N THR A 101 -3.81 -6.33 6.49
CA THR A 101 -2.45 -6.89 6.44
C THR A 101 -1.73 -6.54 5.13
N ILE A 102 -2.43 -6.60 4.00
CA ILE A 102 -1.84 -6.23 2.70
C ILE A 102 -1.62 -4.73 2.61
N MET A 103 -2.57 -3.92 3.08
CA MET A 103 -2.44 -2.47 3.10
C MET A 103 -1.28 -2.01 3.97
N ASP A 104 -1.15 -2.54 5.19
CA ASP A 104 -0.04 -2.24 6.09
C ASP A 104 1.30 -2.64 5.45
N PHE A 105 1.40 -3.84 4.88
CA PHE A 105 2.61 -4.29 4.19
C PHE A 105 2.98 -3.37 3.01
N CYS A 106 2.01 -2.96 2.19
CA CYS A 106 2.22 -2.04 1.06
C CYS A 106 2.68 -0.65 1.52
N ILE A 107 2.02 -0.05 2.50
CA ILE A 107 2.40 1.27 3.03
C ILE A 107 3.80 1.24 3.63
N ARG A 108 4.15 0.19 4.38
CA ARG A 108 5.51 0.02 4.91
C ARG A 108 6.55 -0.14 3.79
N CYS A 109 6.23 -0.89 2.74
CA CYS A 109 7.09 -1.04 1.56
C CYS A 109 7.39 0.33 0.91
N ILE A 110 6.36 1.15 0.68
CA ILE A 110 6.48 2.49 0.12
C ILE A 110 7.30 3.40 1.05
N CYS A 111 6.93 3.45 2.34
CA CYS A 111 7.64 4.27 3.33
C CYS A 111 9.14 3.89 3.43
N GLN A 112 9.46 2.61 3.32
CA GLN A 112 10.84 2.14 3.32
C GLN A 112 11.59 2.55 2.05
N SER A 113 10.92 2.51 0.89
CA SER A 113 11.51 2.91 -0.40
C SER A 113 11.85 4.40 -0.42
N ILE A 114 10.93 5.25 0.05
CA ILE A 114 11.10 6.71 0.11
C ILE A 114 12.11 7.11 1.21
N GLY A 115 12.07 6.42 2.36
CA GLY A 115 12.85 6.79 3.54
C GLY A 115 12.31 8.03 4.25
N ASN A 116 12.77 8.30 5.48
CA ASN A 116 12.25 9.38 6.33
C ASN A 116 10.71 9.39 6.47
N CYS A 117 10.07 8.23 6.34
CA CYS A 117 8.63 8.05 6.50
C CYS A 117 8.37 7.17 7.72
N TYR A 118 7.28 7.46 8.44
CA TYR A 118 6.78 6.61 9.51
C TYR A 118 5.39 6.07 9.13
N ALA A 119 5.30 4.75 8.95
CA ALA A 119 4.03 4.08 8.67
C ALA A 119 3.34 3.71 9.99
N LEU A 120 2.11 4.21 10.18
CA LEU A 120 1.21 3.76 11.22
C LEU A 120 0.40 2.55 10.76
N ASP A 121 0.04 1.70 11.71
CA ASP A 121 -0.83 0.56 11.47
C ASP A 121 -2.30 1.02 11.38
N SER A 122 -3.09 0.44 10.47
CA SER A 122 -4.52 0.75 10.31
C SER A 122 -5.35 0.56 11.59
N PHE A 123 -4.92 -0.32 12.50
CA PHE A 123 -5.54 -0.55 13.80
C PHE A 123 -5.24 0.55 14.82
N SER A 124 -4.33 1.49 14.54
CA SER A 124 -4.03 2.64 15.44
C SER A 124 -5.30 3.47 15.73
N VAL A 125 -6.26 3.46 14.81
CA VAL A 125 -7.57 4.10 14.99
C VAL A 125 -8.40 3.45 16.10
N MET A 126 -8.35 2.12 16.21
CA MET A 126 -9.12 1.37 17.21
C MET A 126 -8.37 1.17 18.52
N MET A 127 -7.05 0.95 18.45
CA MET A 127 -6.22 0.56 19.58
C MET A 127 -5.52 1.74 20.25
N GLY A 128 -5.66 2.95 19.69
CA GLY A 128 -4.89 4.12 20.06
C GLY A 128 -3.48 4.12 19.44
N CYS A 129 -2.76 5.22 19.62
CA CYS A 129 -1.42 5.37 19.09
C CYS A 129 -0.49 4.27 19.61
N PRO A 130 0.26 3.59 18.73
CA PRO A 130 1.35 2.73 19.19
C PRO A 130 2.35 3.56 20.01
N PRO A 131 3.09 2.94 20.96
CA PRO A 131 4.16 3.62 21.66
C PRO A 131 5.12 4.27 20.66
N PRO A 132 5.68 5.45 21.01
CA PRO A 132 6.47 6.24 20.07
C PRO A 132 7.57 5.37 19.43
N PRO A 133 7.78 5.50 18.12
CA PRO A 133 8.71 4.66 17.40
C PRO A 133 10.11 4.69 18.01
N ASN A 134 10.83 3.57 17.89
CA ASN A 134 12.26 3.51 18.23
C ASN A 134 13.07 4.50 17.36
N ALA A 135 12.59 4.83 16.17
CA ALA A 135 13.11 5.91 15.33
C ALA A 135 12.58 7.27 15.83
N GLN A 136 13.46 8.25 16.01
CA GLN A 136 13.03 9.58 16.46
C GLN A 136 12.23 10.27 15.35
N ILE A 137 10.96 10.59 15.61
CA ILE A 137 10.01 11.23 14.68
C ILE A 137 10.60 12.50 14.05
N LYS A 138 11.49 13.21 14.76
CA LYS A 138 12.20 14.40 14.25
C LYS A 138 13.03 14.17 12.96
N TYR A 139 13.31 12.92 12.61
CA TYR A 139 14.00 12.55 11.36
C TYR A 139 13.02 12.08 10.28
N CYS A 140 11.73 12.01 10.58
CA CYS A 140 10.68 11.71 9.62
C CYS A 140 10.18 13.00 8.98
N ASN A 141 10.06 13.01 7.66
CA ASN A 141 9.37 14.04 6.91
C ASN A 141 7.89 13.72 6.78
N TYR A 142 7.53 12.43 6.80
CA TYR A 142 6.15 11.99 6.59
C TYR A 142 5.69 10.99 7.66
N VAL A 143 4.43 11.10 8.08
CA VAL A 143 3.70 10.04 8.77
C VAL A 143 2.54 9.59 7.88
N VAL A 144 2.39 8.29 7.66
CA VAL A 144 1.39 7.72 6.76
C VAL A 144 0.48 6.77 7.52
N LEU A 145 -0.83 6.98 7.44
CA LEU A 145 -1.85 6.15 8.07
C LEU A 145 -2.88 5.66 7.04
N PRO A 146 -2.94 4.35 6.75
CA PRO A 146 -4.06 3.77 6.02
C PRO A 146 -5.31 3.73 6.90
N VAL A 147 -6.46 4.13 6.34
CA VAL A 147 -7.75 4.20 7.04
C VAL A 147 -8.77 3.30 6.35
N HIS A 148 -9.31 2.35 7.09
CA HIS A 148 -10.39 1.49 6.60
C HIS A 148 -11.74 2.20 6.77
N LEU A 149 -12.33 2.61 5.67
CA LEU A 149 -13.53 3.44 5.63
C LEU A 149 -14.78 2.58 5.43
N SER A 150 -15.66 2.61 6.43
CA SER A 150 -16.95 1.89 6.42
C SER A 150 -16.86 0.38 6.14
N ASN A 151 -15.71 -0.23 6.38
CA ASN A 151 -15.41 -1.64 6.07
C ASN A 151 -15.55 -2.04 4.60
N ILE A 152 -15.55 -1.08 3.69
CA ILE A 152 -15.75 -1.32 2.24
C ILE A 152 -14.82 -0.49 1.36
N HIS A 153 -13.98 0.34 1.96
CA HIS A 153 -13.13 1.28 1.24
C HIS A 153 -11.85 1.62 2.02
N TRP A 154 -10.82 2.11 1.32
CA TRP A 154 -9.53 2.49 1.90
C TRP A 154 -9.16 3.92 1.51
N GLY A 155 -8.86 4.74 2.51
CA GLY A 155 -8.22 6.04 2.35
C GLY A 155 -6.81 6.03 2.95
N VAL A 156 -6.03 7.06 2.65
CA VAL A 156 -4.70 7.26 3.24
C VAL A 156 -4.56 8.68 3.73
N ILE A 157 -4.15 8.85 4.98
CA ILE A 157 -3.75 10.13 5.56
C ILE A 157 -2.24 10.22 5.50
N ILE A 158 -1.72 11.31 4.93
CA ILE A 158 -0.29 11.59 4.83
C ILE A 158 -0.04 12.91 5.54
N VAL A 159 0.78 12.91 6.58
CA VAL A 159 1.15 14.10 7.33
C VAL A 159 2.57 14.47 6.98
N ASP A 160 2.75 15.62 6.34
CA ASP A 160 4.05 16.23 6.08
C ASP A 160 4.49 17.07 7.28
N MET A 161 5.69 16.79 7.79
CA MET A 161 6.29 17.43 8.97
C MET A 161 7.55 18.19 8.57
N SER A 162 7.48 19.52 8.63
CA SER A 162 8.61 20.40 8.37
C SER A 162 9.12 21.05 9.65
N TYR A 163 10.23 20.52 10.17
CA TYR A 163 10.93 21.02 11.35
C TYR A 163 11.86 22.23 11.07
N ARG A 164 11.81 22.80 9.85
CA ARG A 164 12.66 23.94 9.48
C ARG A 164 12.18 25.27 10.06
N MET A 165 10.96 25.30 10.59
CA MET A 165 10.32 26.47 11.19
C MET A 165 10.05 26.20 12.67
N GLU A 166 9.94 27.27 13.46
CA GLU A 166 9.62 27.21 14.88
C GLU A 166 8.34 28.03 15.12
N PRO A 167 7.19 27.39 15.38
CA PRO A 167 6.97 25.94 15.53
C PRO A 167 7.04 25.15 14.20
N PRO A 168 7.23 23.81 14.25
CA PRO A 168 7.18 22.96 13.06
C PRO A 168 5.87 23.13 12.30
N ILE A 169 5.93 23.06 10.97
CA ILE A 169 4.72 23.02 10.14
C ILE A 169 4.29 21.57 9.99
N ILE A 170 3.04 21.28 10.31
CA ILE A 170 2.40 19.97 10.16
C ILE A 170 1.25 20.14 9.17
N THR A 171 1.34 19.46 8.03
CA THR A 171 0.34 19.57 6.95
C THR A 171 -0.27 18.19 6.68
N PRO A 172 -1.54 17.97 7.03
CA PRO A 172 -2.24 16.74 6.67
C PRO A 172 -2.76 16.79 5.22
N TYR A 173 -2.63 15.67 4.53
CA TYR A 173 -3.21 15.39 3.22
C TYR A 173 -4.10 14.16 3.32
N PHE A 174 -5.31 14.26 2.75
CA PHE A 174 -6.31 13.20 2.75
C PHE A 174 -6.48 12.68 1.33
N TYR A 175 -6.01 11.45 1.09
CA TYR A 175 -6.23 10.77 -0.18
C TYR A 175 -7.38 9.78 -0.05
N GLU A 176 -8.51 10.12 -0.69
CA GLU A 176 -9.72 9.31 -0.76
C GLU A 176 -10.12 9.13 -2.23
N PRO A 177 -9.88 7.95 -2.83
CA PRO A 177 -10.04 7.73 -4.27
C PRO A 177 -11.45 7.97 -4.85
N LEU A 178 -12.49 7.88 -4.04
CA LEU A 178 -13.88 8.08 -4.45
C LEU A 178 -14.36 9.53 -4.30
N CYS A 179 -13.54 10.41 -3.73
CA CYS A 179 -13.83 11.83 -3.49
C CYS A 179 -15.18 12.08 -2.79
N SER A 180 -15.60 11.18 -1.90
CA SER A 180 -16.80 11.25 -1.08
C SER A 180 -16.57 12.15 0.13
N THR A 181 -17.38 13.19 0.26
CA THR A 181 -17.28 14.12 1.40
C THR A 181 -17.44 13.41 2.74
N ALA A 182 -18.33 12.42 2.83
CA ALA A 182 -18.54 11.66 4.07
C ALA A 182 -17.30 10.85 4.51
N TYR A 183 -16.51 10.39 3.54
CA TYR A 183 -15.26 9.70 3.84
C TYR A 183 -14.15 10.68 4.23
N VAL A 184 -14.07 11.83 3.57
CA VAL A 184 -13.15 12.90 3.97
C VAL A 184 -13.42 13.34 5.42
N ASP A 185 -14.69 13.57 5.79
CA ASP A 185 -15.07 13.92 7.17
C ASP A 185 -14.59 12.85 8.19
N THR A 186 -14.72 11.57 7.82
CA THR A 186 -14.26 10.45 8.65
C THR A 186 -12.73 10.44 8.79
N MET A 187 -12.01 10.73 7.71
CA MET A 187 -10.54 10.81 7.72
C MET A 187 -10.05 12.01 8.54
N GLU A 188 -10.70 13.17 8.44
CA GLU A 188 -10.38 14.34 9.27
C GLU A 188 -10.60 14.06 10.76
N SER A 189 -11.71 13.42 11.12
CA SER A 189 -11.96 12.98 12.50
C SER A 189 -10.90 11.97 12.98
N THR A 190 -10.47 11.06 12.11
CA THR A 190 -9.43 10.07 12.41
C THR A 190 -8.08 10.75 12.67
N TYR A 191 -7.70 11.70 11.81
CA TYR A 191 -6.49 12.51 12.00
C TYR A 191 -6.48 13.22 13.35
N ASN A 192 -7.56 13.90 13.69
CA ASN A 192 -7.66 14.65 14.95
C ASN A 192 -7.54 13.75 16.20
N THR A 193 -7.96 12.48 16.09
CA THR A 193 -7.94 11.53 17.21
C THR A 193 -6.61 10.79 17.34
N VAL A 194 -5.96 10.47 16.22
CA VAL A 194 -4.82 9.53 16.19
C VAL A 194 -3.49 10.23 15.90
N MET A 195 -3.50 11.34 15.17
CA MET A 195 -2.28 11.96 14.65
C MET A 195 -2.06 13.40 15.13
N ALA A 196 -3.13 14.15 15.40
CA ALA A 196 -3.00 15.53 15.88
C ALA A 196 -2.57 15.64 17.35
N GLU A 197 -2.74 14.58 18.13
CA GLU A 197 -2.29 14.51 19.54
C GLU A 197 -0.80 14.14 19.69
N PHE A 198 -0.10 13.89 18.57
CA PHE A 198 1.32 13.49 18.53
C PHE A 198 2.29 14.68 18.63
#